data_AF-A0A090QMV2-F1
#
_entry.id   AF-A0A090QMV2-F1
#
_cell.length_a   1.000
_cell.length_b   1.000
_cell.length_c   1.000
_cell.angle_alpha   90.00
_cell.angle_beta   90.00
_cell.angle_gamma   90.00
#
_symmetry.space_group_name_H-M   'P 1'
#
loop_
_entity.id
_entity.type
_entity.pdbx_description
1 polymer ?
#
loop_
_entity_poly.entity_id
_entity_poly.type
_entity_poly.pdbx_seq_one_letter_code
_entity_poly.pdbx_strand_id
1 'polypeptide(L)' 'MSPRDALMLGVEHGQKVRVSAGRECGLIFEQVVVRVDERYALEFHIDTDEANAAGIRSGESVYLVD' A
#
# COMPACT_ATOMS: atom_id res chain seq x y z
N MET A 1 6.08 -2.03 -6.46
CA MET A 1 5.30 -1.70 -7.68
C MET A 1 6.23 -1.41 -8.85
N SER A 2 5.75 -1.56 -10.09
CA SER A 2 6.56 -1.26 -11.28
C SER A 2 6.66 0.25 -11.54
N PRO A 3 7.61 0.74 -12.37
CA PRO A 3 7.67 2.16 -12.76
C PRO A 3 6.38 2.67 -13.41
N ARG A 4 5.65 1.79 -14.13
CA ARG A 4 4.36 2.13 -14.73
C ARG A 4 3.28 2.35 -13.67
N ASP A 5 3.23 1.49 -12.66
CA ASP A 5 2.27 1.64 -11.55
C ASP A 5 2.55 2.93 -10.77
N ALA A 6 3.82 3.22 -10.51
CA ALA A 6 4.25 4.44 -9.83
C ALA A 6 3.81 5.69 -10.60
N LEU A 7 3.98 5.71 -11.93
CA LEU A 7 3.48 6.79 -12.79
C LEU A 7 1.96 6.92 -12.76
N MET A 8 1.23 5.79 -12.82
CA MET A 8 -0.25 5.79 -12.79
C MET A 8 -0.82 6.27 -11.46
N LEU A 9 -0.12 5.99 -10.36
CA LEU A 9 -0.49 6.40 -9.01
C LEU A 9 0.10 7.76 -8.61
N GLY A 10 0.94 8.36 -9.45
CA GLY A 10 1.57 9.66 -9.19
C GLY A 10 2.54 9.64 -8.01
N VAL A 11 3.26 8.53 -7.81
CA VAL A 11 4.20 8.35 -6.70
C VAL A 11 5.62 8.05 -7.17
N GLU A 12 6.62 8.31 -6.32
CA GLU A 12 8.04 8.14 -6.62
C GLU A 12 8.72 7.12 -5.70
N HIS A 13 9.83 6.53 -6.15
CA HIS A 13 10.64 5.63 -5.33
C HIS A 13 11.16 6.37 -4.08
N GLY A 14 10.95 5.78 -2.90
CA GLY A 14 11.34 6.37 -1.62
C GLY A 14 10.35 7.38 -1.05
N GLN A 15 9.31 7.75 -1.80
CA GLN A 15 8.24 8.61 -1.28
C GLN A 15 7.52 7.91 -0.12
N LYS A 16 7.17 8.70 0.89
CA LYS A 16 6.34 8.26 2.00
C LYS A 16 4.90 8.60 1.71
N VAL A 17 4.02 7.61 1.76
CA VAL A 17 2.59 7.75 1.48
C VAL A 17 1.76 7.28 2.67
N ARG A 18 0.47 7.62 2.65
CA ARG A 18 -0.53 7.06 3.56
C ARG A 18 -1.37 6.03 2.82
N VAL A 19 -1.62 4.89 3.46
CA VAL A 19 -2.40 3.79 2.89
C VAL A 19 -3.58 3.50 3.79
N SER A 20 -4.80 3.65 3.26
CA SER A 20 -6.03 3.22 3.92
C SER A 20 -6.32 1.77 3.58
N ALA A 21 -6.48 0.96 4.62
CA ALA A 21 -6.80 -0.46 4.53
C ALA A 21 -8.03 -0.79 5.38
N GLY A 22 -8.86 -1.72 4.91
CA GLY A 22 -10.10 -2.11 5.57
C GLY A 22 -11.27 -1.19 5.24
N ARG A 23 -12.46 -1.54 5.76
CA ARG A 23 -13.69 -0.76 5.60
C ARG A 23 -14.20 -0.27 6.95
N GLU A 24 -14.97 -1.10 7.65
CA GLU A 24 -15.68 -0.70 8.88
C GLU A 24 -14.73 -0.50 10.09
N CYS A 25 -13.67 -1.30 10.18
CA CYS A 25 -12.56 -1.14 11.14
C CYS A 25 -11.26 -0.77 10.41
N GLY A 26 -11.33 0.22 9.51
CA GLY A 26 -10.19 0.58 8.68
C GLY A 26 -9.05 1.25 9.46
N LEU A 27 -7.81 1.00 9.01
CA LEU A 27 -6.59 1.64 9.52
C LEU A 27 -5.98 2.52 8.42
N ILE A 28 -5.25 3.56 8.85
CA ILE A 28 -4.36 4.33 7.97
C ILE A 28 -2.92 4.02 8.41
N PHE A 29 -2.17 3.41 7.50
CA PHE A 29 -0.73 3.23 7.65
C PHE A 29 -0.03 4.49 7.19
N GLU A 30 0.69 5.16 8.10
CA GLU A 30 1.47 6.33 7.80
C GLU A 30 2.93 6.00 7.48
N GLN A 31 3.60 6.90 6.77
CA GLN A 31 5.03 6.82 6.46
C GLN A 31 5.42 5.55 5.69
N VAL A 32 4.49 4.97 4.92
CA VAL A 32 4.74 3.78 4.08
C VAL A 32 5.66 4.17 2.93
N VAL A 33 6.79 3.48 2.81
CA VAL A 33 7.79 3.78 1.78
C VAL A 33 7.44 3.09 0.47
N VAL A 34 7.28 3.88 -0.59
CA VAL A 34 7.07 3.37 -1.94
C VAL A 34 8.37 2.78 -2.49
N ARG A 35 8.31 1.53 -2.95
CA ARG A 35 9.42 0.83 -3.61
C ARG A 35 9.08 0.54 -5.06
N VAL A 36 9.89 1.09 -5.96
CA VAL A 36 9.78 0.94 -7.41
C VAL A 36 10.96 0.15 -7.96
N ASP A 37 10.68 -0.94 -8.68
CA ASP A 37 11.63 -1.79 -9.42
C ASP A 37 10.86 -2.45 -10.57
N GLU A 38 11.51 -2.68 -11.72
CA GLU A 38 10.88 -3.31 -12.90
C GLU A 38 10.37 -4.73 -12.64
N ARG A 39 10.93 -5.43 -11.64
CA ARG A 39 10.57 -6.80 -11.27
C ARG A 39 9.41 -6.87 -10.27
N TYR A 40 8.91 -5.73 -9.79
CA TYR A 40 7.89 -5.71 -8.75
C TYR A 40 6.48 -5.62 -9.32
N ALA A 41 5.56 -6.38 -8.70
CA ALA A 41 4.13 -6.19 -8.86
C ALA A 41 3.63 -5.04 -7.97
N LEU A 42 2.44 -4.51 -8.29
CA LEU A 42 1.74 -3.56 -7.43
C LEU A 42 1.13 -4.31 -6.23
N GLU A 43 1.81 -4.26 -5.10
CA GLU A 43 1.36 -4.85 -3.84
C GLU A 43 1.70 -3.95 -2.66
N PHE A 44 0.83 -3.99 -1.64
CA PHE A 44 1.08 -3.44 -0.31
C PHE A 44 1.36 -4.60 0.64
N HIS A 45 2.59 -4.69 1.11
CA HIS A 45 3.03 -5.79 1.96
C HIS A 45 3.07 -5.33 3.42
N ILE A 46 2.29 -6.01 4.24
CA ILE A 46 2.18 -5.84 5.70
C ILE A 46 2.25 -7.21 6.35
N ASP A 47 2.59 -7.25 7.64
CA ASP A 47 2.59 -8.52 8.36
C ASP A 47 1.18 -9.00 8.73
N THR A 48 1.10 -10.22 9.27
CA THR A 48 -0.17 -10.84 9.64
C THR A 48 -0.88 -10.08 10.77
N ASP A 49 -0.15 -9.49 11.71
CA ASP A 49 -0.74 -8.79 12.86
C ASP A 49 -1.32 -7.44 12.42
N GLU A 50 -0.63 -6.73 11.52
CA GLU A 50 -1.10 -5.52 10.85
C GLU A 50 -2.35 -5.79 10.00
N ALA A 51 -2.35 -6.88 9.23
CA ALA A 51 -3.51 -7.28 8.42
C ALA A 51 -4.73 -7.63 9.30
N ASN A 52 -4.51 -8.37 10.39
CA ASN A 52 -5.55 -8.70 11.37
C ASN A 52 -6.10 -7.43 12.06
N ALA A 53 -5.22 -6.49 12.42
CA ALA A 53 -5.62 -5.22 13.05
C ALA A 53 -6.44 -4.35 12.08
N ALA A 54 -6.09 -4.33 10.79
CA ALA A 54 -6.84 -3.65 9.74
C ALA A 54 -8.09 -4.44 9.26
N GLY A 55 -8.26 -5.68 9.72
CA GLY A 55 -9.38 -6.54 9.33
C GLY A 55 -9.42 -6.89 7.85
N ILE A 56 -8.26 -6.97 7.17
CA ILE A 56 -8.15 -7.31 5.74
C ILE A 56 -7.47 -8.65 5.52
N ARG A 57 -7.74 -9.25 4.36
CA ARG A 57 -7.12 -10.49 3.90
C ARG A 57 -6.26 -10.26 2.65
N SER A 58 -5.38 -11.22 2.37
CA SER A 58 -4.60 -11.22 1.13
C SER A 58 -5.53 -11.19 -0.09
N GLY A 59 -5.20 -10.32 -1.06
CA GLY A 59 -5.99 -10.09 -2.27
C GLY A 59 -7.02 -8.96 -2.15
N GLU A 60 -7.23 -8.39 -0.97
CA GLU A 60 -8.07 -7.20 -0.82
C GLU A 60 -7.35 -5.93 -1.29
N SER A 61 -8.11 -5.01 -1.87
CA SER A 61 -7.58 -3.72 -2.32
C SER A 61 -7.47 -2.72 -1.17
N VAL A 62 -6.41 -1.93 -1.22
CA VAL A 62 -6.15 -0.79 -0.33
C VAL A 62 -6.04 0.48 -1.16
N TYR A 63 -6.12 1.64 -0.52
CA TYR A 63 -6.14 2.93 -1.21
C TYR A 63 -5.03 3.84 -0.72
N LEU A 64 -4.35 4.51 -1.65
CA LEU A 64 -3.54 5.67 -1.31
C LEU A 64 -4.47 6.80 -0.89
N VAL A 65 -4.13 7.48 0.20
CA VAL A 65 -4.88 8.62 0.72
C VAL A 65 -3.95 9.80 0.95
N ASP A 66 -4.43 11.00 0.66
CA ASP A 66 -3.70 12.26 0.87
C ASP A 66 -3.49 12.53 2.34
#